data_AF-A0A957W7S7-F1
#
_entry.id   AF-A0A957W7S7-F1
#
_cell.length_a   1.000
_cell.length_b   1.000
_cell.length_c   1.000
_cell.angle_alpha   90.00
_cell.angle_beta   90.00
_cell.angle_gamma   90.00
#
_symmetry.space_group_name_H-M   'P 1'
#
loop_
_entity.id
_entity.type
_entity.pdbx_description
1 polymer ?
#
loop_
_entity_poly.entity_id
_entity_poly.type
_entity_poly.pdbx_seq_one_letter_code
_entity_poly.pdbx_strand_id
1 'polypeptide(L)'
;AQEEAENRQFVEQRLSELQAKIEAGQTRINSLEEAMQGSLEADEIQELQTEINNLENLVAGWENNYTQLFIFLESGKAPNNLTVFEPAQVNAKTTGSSPIRNGLLGGIFGLIVALGIIYLIEYIDDTVKTTEHLTRTLELTSLGRVDQIDGGSARERLIVDHDPFSSISEEYRIIRSNLQFMSIDHPLKSILVTSPSPGEGKSITTANLG
;
A
#
# COMPACT_ATOMS: atom_id res chain seq x y z
N ALA A 1 27.19 -20.20 36.65
CA ALA A 1 27.97 -21.09 37.52
C ALA A 1 29.26 -21.57 36.83
N GLN A 2 29.23 -22.47 35.84
CA GLN A 2 30.47 -22.94 35.19
C GLN A 2 31.17 -21.85 34.35
N GLU A 3 30.40 -21.09 33.56
CA GLU A 3 30.91 -19.98 32.73
C GLU A 3 31.52 -18.84 33.57
N GLU A 4 30.97 -18.56 34.76
CA GLU A 4 31.51 -17.54 35.67
C GLU A 4 32.84 -17.98 36.31
N ALA A 5 33.00 -19.28 36.58
CA ALA A 5 34.24 -19.83 37.10
C ALA A 5 35.36 -19.79 36.04
N GLU A 6 35.04 -20.15 34.80
CA GLU A 6 35.97 -20.08 33.67
C GLU A 6 36.41 -18.63 33.38
N ASN A 7 35.49 -17.66 33.44
CA ASN A 7 35.80 -16.25 33.23
C ASN A 7 36.69 -15.68 34.36
N ARG A 8 36.46 -16.07 35.62
CA ARG A 8 37.31 -15.66 36.75
C ARG A 8 38.72 -16.19 36.61
N GLN A 9 38.86 -17.47 36.28
CA GLN A 9 40.17 -18.09 36.09
C GLN A 9 40.95 -17.43 34.94
N PHE A 10 40.27 -17.06 33.86
CA PHE A 10 40.88 -16.32 32.75
C PHE A 10 41.39 -14.93 33.19
N VAL A 11 40.58 -14.19 33.96
CA VAL A 11 40.96 -12.84 34.45
C VAL A 11 42.13 -12.93 35.44
N GLU A 12 42.12 -13.89 36.35
CA GLU A 12 43.22 -14.12 37.30
C GLU A 12 44.53 -14.44 36.57
N GLN A 13 44.48 -15.28 35.52
CA GLN A 13 45.64 -15.57 34.69
C GLN A 13 46.18 -14.31 34.00
N ARG A 14 45.30 -13.44 33.50
CA ARG A 14 45.69 -12.17 32.86
C ARG A 14 46.27 -11.16 33.84
N LEU A 15 45.73 -11.08 35.07
CA LEU A 15 46.29 -10.24 36.12
C LEU A 15 47.71 -10.66 36.48
N SER A 16 47.95 -11.96 36.64
CA SER A 16 49.30 -12.48 36.90
C SER A 16 50.27 -12.18 35.76
N GLU A 17 49.83 -12.32 34.50
CA GLU A 17 50.63 -11.97 33.31
C GLU A 17 50.99 -10.48 33.28
N LEU A 18 50.02 -9.60 33.56
CA LEU A 18 50.23 -8.15 33.59
C LEU A 18 51.17 -7.74 34.72
N GLN A 19 50.98 -8.31 35.92
CA GLN A 19 51.86 -8.05 37.06
C GLN A 19 53.31 -8.42 36.73
N ALA A 20 53.54 -9.57 36.10
CA ALA A 20 54.88 -9.98 35.67
C ALA A 20 55.48 -9.02 34.63
N LYS A 21 54.68 -8.49 33.69
CA LYS A 21 55.14 -7.49 32.71
C LYS A 21 55.49 -6.15 33.36
N ILE A 22 54.68 -5.69 34.32
CA ILE A 22 54.93 -4.47 35.08
C ILE A 22 56.24 -4.61 35.88
N GLU A 23 56.42 -5.72 36.59
CA GLU A 23 57.63 -5.97 37.38
C GLU A 23 58.88 -6.08 36.50
N ALA A 24 58.79 -6.78 35.37
CA ALA A 24 59.88 -6.87 34.41
C ALA A 24 60.20 -5.50 33.77
N GLY A 25 59.18 -4.73 33.43
CA GLY A 25 59.30 -3.37 32.90
C GLY A 25 59.99 -2.43 33.88
N GLN A 26 59.56 -2.43 35.15
CA GLN A 26 60.17 -1.61 36.20
C GLN A 26 61.62 -2.02 36.48
N THR A 27 61.91 -3.32 36.51
CA THR A 27 63.27 -3.82 36.66
C THR A 27 64.16 -3.35 35.51
N ARG A 28 63.62 -3.36 34.28
CA ARG A 28 64.34 -2.89 33.10
C ARG A 28 64.61 -1.39 33.17
N ILE A 29 63.61 -0.59 33.55
CA ILE A 29 63.76 0.86 33.76
C ILE A 29 64.88 1.13 34.77
N ASN A 30 64.85 0.49 35.94
CA ASN A 30 65.89 0.66 36.96
C ASN A 30 67.30 0.32 36.41
N SER A 31 67.42 -0.76 35.64
CA SER A 31 68.72 -1.14 35.03
C SER A 31 69.21 -0.13 33.98
N LEU A 32 68.30 0.51 33.24
CA LEU A 32 68.62 1.54 32.25
C LEU A 32 68.98 2.86 32.93
N GLU A 33 68.32 3.20 34.04
CA GLU A 33 68.69 4.34 34.87
C GLU A 33 70.09 4.19 35.48
N GLU A 34 70.43 2.99 35.97
CA GLU A 34 71.79 2.68 36.44
C GLU A 34 72.83 2.78 35.32
N ALA A 35 72.52 2.28 34.13
CA ALA A 35 73.39 2.40 32.96
C ALA A 35 73.58 3.88 32.55
N MET A 36 72.50 4.66 32.55
CA MET A 36 72.52 6.09 32.23
C MET A 36 73.38 6.89 33.22
N GLN A 37 73.40 6.52 34.51
CA GLN A 37 74.27 7.15 35.51
C GLN A 37 75.76 6.81 35.31
N GLY A 38 76.08 5.68 34.66
CA GLY A 38 77.45 5.26 34.37
C GLY A 38 78.02 5.79 33.04
N SER A 39 77.16 6.25 32.13
CA SER A 39 77.56 6.76 30.81
C SER A 39 78.01 8.23 30.88
N LEU A 40 79.12 8.55 30.18
CA LEU A 40 79.68 9.92 30.06
C LEU A 40 79.43 10.56 28.68
N GLU A 41 78.88 9.79 27.73
CA GLU A 41 78.63 10.24 26.36
C GLU A 41 77.19 10.75 26.19
N ALA A 42 77.04 11.97 25.67
CA ALA A 42 75.73 12.64 25.55
C ALA A 42 74.76 11.92 24.60
N ASP A 43 75.26 11.28 23.54
CA ASP A 43 74.44 10.56 22.58
C ASP A 43 73.88 9.25 23.17
N GLU A 44 74.67 8.54 23.97
CA GLU A 44 74.25 7.31 24.67
C GLU A 44 73.17 7.61 25.73
N ILE A 45 73.33 8.72 26.47
CA ILE A 45 72.33 9.18 27.44
C ILE A 45 70.99 9.48 26.77
N GLN A 46 70.99 10.11 25.59
CA GLN A 46 69.77 10.46 24.86
C GLN A 46 69.02 9.21 24.36
N GLU A 47 69.74 8.18 23.91
CA GLU A 47 69.15 6.90 23.50
C GLU A 47 68.53 6.17 24.69
N LEU A 48 69.27 6.05 25.80
CA LEU A 48 68.78 5.43 27.04
C LEU A 48 67.54 6.16 27.59
N GLN A 49 67.53 7.49 27.55
CA GLN A 49 66.38 8.28 28.01
C GLN A 49 65.14 8.08 27.12
N THR A 50 65.33 7.91 25.81
CA THR A 50 64.22 7.61 24.89
C THR A 50 63.61 6.23 25.19
N GLU A 51 64.46 5.24 25.46
CA GLU A 51 64.02 3.89 25.81
C GLU A 51 63.31 3.85 27.17
N ILE A 52 63.82 4.57 28.18
CA ILE A 52 63.17 4.73 29.49
C ILE A 52 61.77 5.32 29.32
N ASN A 53 61.64 6.44 28.59
CA ASN A 53 60.35 7.08 28.37
C ASN A 53 59.34 6.14 27.66
N ASN A 54 59.81 5.31 26.72
CA ASN A 54 58.96 4.32 26.06
C ASN A 54 58.48 3.26 27.05
N LEU A 55 59.38 2.70 27.86
CA LEU A 55 59.06 1.70 28.88
C LEU A 55 58.12 2.26 29.95
N GLU A 56 58.32 3.50 30.41
CA GLU A 56 57.43 4.16 31.37
C GLU A 56 56.00 4.28 30.83
N ASN A 57 55.84 4.67 29.55
CA ASN A 57 54.53 4.73 28.91
C ASN A 57 53.86 3.35 28.80
N LEU A 58 54.64 2.30 28.49
CA LEU A 58 54.13 0.93 28.43
C LEU A 58 53.72 0.41 29.81
N VAL A 59 54.53 0.66 30.85
CA VAL A 59 54.25 0.29 32.24
C VAL A 59 52.99 1.01 32.73
N ALA A 60 52.87 2.31 32.53
CA ALA A 60 51.66 3.07 32.89
C ALA A 60 50.41 2.52 32.19
N GLY A 61 50.54 2.08 30.94
CA GLY A 61 49.47 1.38 30.21
C GLY A 61 49.09 0.04 30.83
N TRP A 62 50.07 -0.79 31.21
CA TRP A 62 49.83 -2.07 31.87
C TRP A 62 49.25 -1.90 33.28
N GLU A 63 49.69 -0.92 34.06
CA GLU A 63 49.15 -0.59 35.39
C GLU A 63 47.68 -0.15 35.33
N ASN A 64 47.33 0.66 34.32
CA ASN A 64 45.96 1.05 34.08
C ASN A 64 45.08 -0.17 33.76
N ASN A 65 45.56 -1.03 32.86
CA ASN A 65 44.85 -2.25 32.50
C ASN A 65 44.71 -3.24 33.68
N TYR A 66 45.76 -3.39 34.48
CA TYR A 66 45.75 -4.19 35.71
C TYR A 66 44.70 -3.67 36.69
N THR A 67 44.66 -2.36 36.94
CA THR A 67 43.69 -1.73 37.84
C THR A 67 42.25 -1.96 37.37
N GLN A 68 41.99 -1.84 36.06
CA GLN A 68 40.66 -2.10 35.51
C GLN A 68 40.21 -3.56 35.70
N LEU A 69 41.09 -4.52 35.42
CA LEU A 69 40.80 -5.96 35.59
C LEU A 69 40.69 -6.36 37.07
N PHE A 70 41.48 -5.73 37.94
CA PHE A 70 41.42 -5.95 39.38
C PHE A 70 40.08 -5.50 39.96
N ILE A 71 39.61 -4.30 39.58
CA ILE A 71 38.28 -3.80 39.98
C ILE A 71 37.17 -4.73 39.48
N PHE A 72 37.31 -5.30 38.28
CA PHE A 72 36.36 -6.28 37.74
C PHE A 72 36.28 -7.56 38.58
N LEU A 73 37.42 -8.08 39.06
CA LEU A 73 37.47 -9.29 39.90
C LEU A 73 36.96 -9.03 41.33
N GLU A 74 37.45 -7.97 41.99
CA GLU A 74 37.15 -7.67 43.40
C GLU A 74 35.68 -7.26 43.61
N SER A 75 35.10 -6.54 42.65
CA SER A 75 33.72 -6.08 42.78
C SER A 75 32.71 -7.24 42.72
N GLY A 76 33.10 -8.44 42.23
CA GLY A 76 32.26 -9.65 42.12
C GLY A 76 30.96 -9.49 41.31
N LYS A 77 30.71 -8.26 40.88
CA LYS A 77 29.66 -7.73 40.04
C LYS A 77 30.44 -7.06 38.94
N ALA A 78 30.15 -7.43 37.69
CA ALA A 78 30.57 -6.63 36.54
C ALA A 78 30.35 -5.14 36.89
N PRO A 79 31.18 -4.20 36.41
CA PRO A 79 30.89 -2.78 36.51
C PRO A 79 29.64 -2.52 35.65
N ASN A 80 28.50 -2.89 36.19
CA ASN A 80 27.18 -2.57 35.73
C ASN A 80 26.90 -1.16 36.22
N ASN A 81 27.79 -0.23 35.84
CA ASN A 81 27.46 1.16 35.80
C ASN A 81 26.65 1.38 34.52
N LEU A 82 25.45 0.78 34.47
CA LEU A 82 24.37 1.27 33.63
C LEU A 82 23.92 2.60 34.24
N THR A 83 24.75 3.62 34.12
CA THR A 83 24.23 4.99 34.14
C THR A 83 23.40 5.12 32.88
N VAL A 84 22.10 5.25 33.05
CA VAL A 84 21.19 5.67 31.99
C VAL A 84 21.69 7.04 31.52
N PHE A 85 22.49 7.05 30.44
CA PHE A 85 23.01 8.28 29.84
C PHE A 85 21.83 9.13 29.32
N GLU A 86 20.78 8.46 28.85
CA GLU A 86 19.49 9.06 28.51
C GLU A 86 18.36 8.03 28.71
N PRO A 87 17.29 8.34 29.47
CA PRO A 87 16.15 7.44 29.59
C PRO A 87 15.52 7.25 28.20
N ALA A 88 15.12 6.02 27.88
CA ALA A 88 14.48 5.73 26.60
C ALA A 88 13.24 6.62 26.44
N GLN A 89 13.33 7.61 25.54
CA GLN A 89 12.18 8.41 25.17
C GLN A 89 11.21 7.49 24.44
N VAL A 90 9.97 7.40 24.93
CA VAL A 90 8.90 6.77 24.17
C VAL A 90 8.74 7.61 22.90
N ASN A 91 9.22 7.09 21.78
CA ASN A 91 8.92 7.64 20.47
C ASN A 91 7.41 7.51 20.25
N ALA A 92 6.64 8.48 20.74
CA ALA A 92 5.20 8.55 20.56
C ALA A 92 4.81 8.83 19.10
N LYS A 93 5.80 9.12 18.25
CA LYS A 93 5.60 9.31 16.82
C LYS A 93 5.65 7.95 16.14
N THR A 94 4.46 7.37 15.94
CA THR A 94 4.26 6.17 15.12
C THR A 94 4.88 6.38 13.74
N THR A 95 5.99 5.70 13.45
CA THR A 95 6.48 5.45 12.09
C THR A 95 5.59 4.38 11.45
N GLY A 96 4.34 4.72 11.23
CA GLY A 96 3.32 3.81 10.74
C GLY A 96 2.32 4.59 9.90
N SER A 97 2.00 4.05 8.73
CA SER A 97 1.03 4.61 7.79
C SER A 97 -0.23 5.04 8.53
N SER A 98 -0.70 6.27 8.34
CA SER A 98 -1.91 6.75 8.99
C SER A 98 -3.13 5.96 8.46
N PRO A 99 -3.69 5.02 9.25
CA PRO A 99 -4.69 4.08 8.75
C PRO A 99 -5.95 4.80 8.27
N ILE A 100 -6.30 5.92 8.93
CA ILE A 100 -7.41 6.79 8.54
C ILE A 100 -7.14 7.46 7.19
N ARG A 101 -5.91 7.93 6.93
CA ARG A 101 -5.58 8.59 5.64
C ARG A 101 -5.61 7.59 4.49
N ASN A 102 -5.06 6.39 4.72
CA ASN A 102 -5.08 5.33 3.73
C ASN A 102 -6.51 4.82 3.48
N GLY A 103 -7.32 4.72 4.54
CA GLY A 103 -8.74 4.39 4.43
C GLY A 103 -9.52 5.45 3.65
N LEU A 104 -9.26 6.74 3.91
CA LEU A 104 -9.91 7.84 3.20
C LEU A 104 -9.50 7.90 1.72
N LEU A 105 -8.21 7.71 1.42
CA LEU A 105 -7.71 7.60 0.05
C LEU A 105 -8.31 6.38 -0.69
N GLY A 106 -8.38 5.23 -0.02
CA GLY A 106 -9.03 4.03 -0.56
C GLY A 106 -10.52 4.24 -0.81
N GLY A 107 -11.23 4.91 0.10
CA GLY A 107 -12.65 5.25 -0.06
C GLY A 107 -12.92 6.16 -1.26
N ILE A 108 -12.10 7.21 -1.44
CA ILE A 108 -12.21 8.10 -2.60
C ILE A 108 -11.95 7.33 -3.90
N PHE A 109 -10.90 6.49 -3.92
CA PHE A 109 -10.59 5.68 -5.09
C PHE A 109 -11.72 4.71 -5.43
N GLY A 110 -12.29 4.03 -4.43
CA GLY A 110 -13.43 3.15 -4.61
C GLY A 110 -14.67 3.87 -5.16
N LEU A 111 -14.95 5.09 -4.69
CA LEU A 111 -16.05 5.90 -5.20
C LEU A 111 -15.87 6.25 -6.69
N ILE A 112 -14.66 6.65 -7.08
CA ILE A 112 -14.34 6.98 -8.49
C ILE A 112 -14.54 5.76 -9.37
N VAL A 113 -14.04 4.60 -8.94
CA VAL A 113 -14.21 3.34 -9.68
C VAL A 113 -15.68 2.94 -9.78
N ALA A 114 -16.44 3.05 -8.70
CA ALA A 114 -17.88 2.73 -8.70
C ALA A 114 -18.66 3.62 -9.68
N LEU A 115 -18.42 4.94 -9.64
CA LEU A 115 -19.02 5.88 -10.59
C LEU A 115 -18.59 5.58 -12.03
N GLY A 116 -17.32 5.24 -12.24
CA GLY A 116 -16.80 4.84 -13.54
C GLY A 116 -17.48 3.58 -14.09
N ILE A 117 -17.73 2.58 -13.23
CA ILE A 117 -18.46 1.35 -13.61
C ILE A 117 -19.92 1.66 -13.94
N ILE A 118 -20.61 2.46 -13.13
CA ILE A 118 -21.99 2.88 -13.41
C ILE A 118 -22.07 3.58 -14.77
N TYR A 119 -21.14 4.52 -15.03
CA TYR A 119 -21.07 5.22 -16.30
C TYR A 119 -20.72 4.27 -17.46
N LEU A 120 -19.82 3.30 -17.25
CA LEU A 120 -19.45 2.30 -18.26
C LEU A 120 -20.65 1.42 -18.63
N ILE A 121 -21.44 0.99 -17.64
CA ILE A 121 -22.66 0.21 -17.88
C ILE A 121 -23.66 1.03 -18.69
N GLU A 122 -23.88 2.30 -18.35
CA GLU A 122 -24.76 3.19 -19.12
C GLU A 122 -24.20 3.48 -20.52
N TYR A 123 -22.88 3.60 -20.68
CA TYR A 123 -22.24 3.82 -21.98
C TYR A 123 -22.35 2.60 -22.90
N ILE A 124 -22.31 1.39 -22.34
CA ILE A 124 -22.50 0.14 -23.08
C ILE A 124 -23.99 -0.12 -23.35
N ASP A 125 -24.90 0.56 -22.66
CA ASP A 125 -26.35 0.49 -22.91
C ASP A 125 -26.72 1.27 -24.19
N ASP A 126 -26.55 0.63 -25.35
CA ASP A 126 -27.02 1.08 -26.67
C ASP A 126 -28.57 1.01 -26.81
N THR A 127 -29.32 1.15 -25.72
CA THR A 127 -30.78 1.22 -25.75
C THR A 127 -31.21 2.54 -26.37
N VAL A 128 -31.86 2.49 -27.53
CA VAL A 128 -32.47 3.64 -28.21
C VAL A 128 -33.70 4.12 -27.42
N LYS A 129 -33.49 5.01 -26.44
CA LYS A 129 -34.56 5.55 -25.57
C LYS A 129 -35.35 6.71 -26.20
N THR A 130 -34.89 7.27 -27.32
CA THR A 130 -35.43 8.55 -27.85
C THR A 130 -35.81 8.46 -29.33
N THR A 131 -37.11 8.59 -29.62
CA THR A 131 -37.71 8.64 -30.96
C THR A 131 -37.20 9.80 -31.83
N GLU A 132 -36.68 10.86 -31.20
CA GLU A 132 -36.10 12.04 -31.85
C GLU A 132 -34.88 11.71 -32.73
N HIS A 133 -34.10 10.68 -32.36
CA HIS A 133 -32.88 10.31 -33.09
C HIS A 133 -33.16 9.57 -34.40
N LEU A 134 -34.28 8.86 -34.49
CA LEU A 134 -34.66 8.11 -35.69
C LEU A 134 -35.03 9.05 -36.86
N THR A 135 -35.76 10.14 -36.57
CA THR A 135 -36.24 11.08 -37.59
C THR A 135 -35.10 11.83 -38.29
N ARG A 136 -33.99 12.14 -37.59
CA ARG A 136 -32.88 12.91 -38.15
C ARG A 136 -31.85 12.08 -38.92
N THR A 137 -31.69 10.81 -38.58
CA THR A 137 -30.68 9.92 -39.21
C THR A 137 -31.28 9.01 -40.28
N LEU A 138 -32.54 8.59 -40.13
CA LEU A 138 -33.20 7.64 -41.04
C LEU A 138 -34.25 8.30 -41.95
N GLU A 139 -34.54 9.59 -41.77
CA GLU A 139 -35.60 10.33 -42.49
C GLU A 139 -36.98 9.65 -42.43
N LEU A 140 -37.24 8.85 -41.38
CA LEU A 140 -38.49 8.12 -41.22
C LEU A 140 -39.50 8.94 -40.40
N THR A 141 -40.72 9.04 -40.90
CA THR A 141 -41.85 9.57 -40.14
C THR A 141 -42.28 8.55 -39.09
N SER A 142 -42.22 8.94 -37.81
CA SER A 142 -42.78 8.12 -36.73
C SER A 142 -44.30 8.08 -36.82
N LEU A 143 -44.87 6.89 -36.97
CA LEU A 143 -46.32 6.68 -37.04
C LEU A 143 -47.00 6.69 -35.66
N GLY A 144 -46.22 6.49 -34.59
CA GLY A 144 -46.71 6.42 -33.22
C GLY A 144 -45.80 5.56 -32.33
N ARG A 145 -46.05 5.60 -31.04
CA ARG A 145 -45.36 4.79 -30.01
C ARG A 145 -46.42 3.97 -29.29
N VAL A 146 -46.18 2.67 -29.15
CA VAL A 146 -47.04 1.76 -28.39
C VAL A 146 -46.31 1.33 -27.12
N ASP A 147 -46.94 1.52 -25.98
CA ASP A 147 -46.42 1.08 -24.69
C ASP A 147 -46.46 -0.45 -24.54
N GLN A 148 -45.69 -0.97 -23.59
CA GLN A 148 -45.56 -2.41 -23.40
C GLN A 148 -46.91 -3.04 -23.00
N ILE A 149 -47.32 -4.09 -23.73
CA ILE A 149 -48.55 -4.83 -23.45
C ILE A 149 -48.24 -5.97 -22.50
N ASP A 150 -48.79 -5.89 -21.29
CA ASP A 150 -48.71 -6.96 -20.30
C ASP A 150 -49.72 -8.07 -20.64
N GLY A 151 -49.25 -9.32 -20.68
CA GLY A 151 -50.10 -10.47 -20.99
C GLY A 151 -49.29 -11.73 -21.32
N GLY A 152 -49.67 -12.86 -20.73
CA GLY A 152 -49.01 -14.15 -20.92
C GLY A 152 -49.49 -14.87 -22.19
N SER A 153 -50.74 -14.63 -22.61
CA SER A 153 -51.34 -15.28 -23.77
C SER A 153 -51.51 -14.34 -24.98
N ALA A 154 -51.58 -14.90 -26.20
CA ALA A 154 -51.80 -14.12 -27.42
C ALA A 154 -53.17 -13.41 -27.43
N ARG A 155 -54.17 -13.97 -26.71
CA ARG A 155 -55.49 -13.36 -26.55
C ARG A 155 -55.46 -12.13 -25.65
N GLU A 156 -54.72 -12.20 -24.54
CA GLU A 156 -54.54 -11.05 -23.65
C GLU A 156 -53.83 -9.88 -24.33
N ARG A 157 -52.99 -10.16 -25.33
CA ARG A 157 -52.27 -9.12 -26.09
C ARG A 157 -53.08 -8.49 -27.22
N LEU A 158 -54.32 -8.93 -27.46
CA LEU A 158 -55.24 -8.31 -28.42
C LEU A 158 -56.09 -7.25 -27.71
N ILE A 159 -55.42 -6.20 -27.26
CA ILE A 159 -55.99 -5.15 -26.41
C ILE A 159 -57.10 -4.36 -27.11
N VAL A 160 -57.01 -4.16 -28.42
CA VAL A 160 -58.03 -3.41 -29.18
C VAL A 160 -59.40 -4.12 -29.21
N ASP A 161 -59.42 -5.46 -29.09
CA ASP A 161 -60.64 -6.26 -29.02
C ASP A 161 -61.16 -6.39 -27.58
N HIS A 162 -60.26 -6.70 -26.64
CA HIS A 162 -60.64 -7.00 -25.25
C HIS A 162 -60.80 -5.77 -24.35
N ASP A 163 -60.03 -4.70 -24.58
CA ASP A 163 -60.12 -3.42 -23.85
C ASP A 163 -60.01 -2.20 -24.80
N PRO A 164 -61.09 -1.88 -25.54
CA PRO A 164 -61.09 -0.84 -26.57
C PRO A 164 -60.92 0.59 -26.04
N PHE A 165 -61.02 0.81 -24.72
CA PHE A 165 -60.93 2.13 -24.08
C PHE A 165 -59.60 2.32 -23.32
N SER A 166 -58.68 1.36 -23.38
CA SER A 166 -57.36 1.47 -22.79
C SER A 166 -56.47 2.50 -23.50
N SER A 167 -55.42 2.97 -22.80
CA SER A 167 -54.38 3.86 -23.39
C SER A 167 -53.73 3.23 -24.62
N ILE A 168 -53.40 1.94 -24.53
CA ILE A 168 -52.78 1.17 -25.60
C ILE A 168 -53.69 1.11 -26.83
N SER A 169 -55.01 0.94 -26.64
CA SER A 169 -55.98 0.99 -27.73
C SER A 169 -56.02 2.36 -28.42
N GLU A 170 -55.92 3.46 -27.68
CA GLU A 170 -55.81 4.80 -28.26
C GLU A 170 -54.49 5.02 -29.01
N GLU A 171 -53.37 4.46 -28.55
CA GLU A 171 -52.09 4.48 -29.26
C GLU A 171 -52.19 3.80 -30.64
N TYR A 172 -52.86 2.65 -30.72
CA TYR A 172 -53.14 2.00 -32.01
C TYR A 172 -54.10 2.80 -32.91
N ARG A 173 -55.07 3.52 -32.32
CA ARG A 173 -55.95 4.43 -33.09
C ARG A 173 -55.18 5.62 -33.66
N ILE A 174 -54.21 6.16 -32.92
CA ILE A 174 -53.32 7.22 -33.41
C ILE A 174 -52.51 6.73 -34.61
N ILE A 175 -51.91 5.52 -34.52
CA ILE A 175 -51.17 4.93 -35.64
C ILE A 175 -52.07 4.72 -36.86
N ARG A 176 -53.28 4.19 -36.66
CA ARG A 176 -54.27 4.00 -37.74
C ARG A 176 -54.66 5.32 -38.39
N SER A 177 -54.89 6.36 -37.59
CA SER A 177 -55.19 7.71 -38.07
C SER A 177 -54.04 8.29 -38.90
N ASN A 178 -52.80 8.17 -38.41
CA ASN A 178 -51.61 8.63 -39.14
C ASN A 178 -51.43 7.90 -40.49
N LEU A 179 -51.67 6.59 -40.52
CA LEU A 179 -51.68 5.81 -41.77
C LEU A 179 -52.79 6.27 -42.74
N GLN A 180 -53.97 6.60 -42.22
CA GLN A 180 -55.06 7.15 -43.02
C GLN A 180 -54.69 8.52 -43.60
N PHE A 181 -54.04 9.39 -42.83
CA PHE A 181 -53.54 10.69 -43.31
C PHE A 181 -52.52 10.53 -44.45
N MET A 182 -51.61 9.55 -44.37
CA MET A 182 -50.68 9.25 -45.46
C MET A 182 -51.37 8.74 -46.72
N SER A 183 -52.58 8.18 -46.59
CA SER A 183 -53.34 7.59 -47.69
C SER A 183 -54.27 8.56 -48.44
N ILE A 184 -54.28 9.85 -48.07
CA ILE A 184 -55.20 10.87 -48.64
C ILE A 184 -54.96 11.05 -50.15
N ASP A 185 -53.70 11.20 -50.57
CA ASP A 185 -53.34 11.39 -51.98
C ASP A 185 -53.20 10.05 -52.72
N HIS A 186 -52.80 9.01 -51.99
CA HIS A 186 -52.56 7.68 -52.53
C HIS A 186 -53.15 6.58 -51.62
N PRO A 187 -54.26 5.93 -52.02
CA PRO A 187 -54.93 4.95 -51.17
C PRO A 187 -54.03 3.74 -50.90
N LEU A 188 -53.73 3.50 -49.61
CA LEU A 188 -52.95 2.36 -49.15
C LEU A 188 -53.82 1.09 -49.16
N LYS A 189 -53.50 0.14 -50.03
CA LYS A 189 -54.22 -1.15 -50.14
C LYS A 189 -53.56 -2.29 -49.34
N SER A 190 -52.27 -2.19 -49.09
CA SER A 190 -51.47 -3.21 -48.41
C SER A 190 -50.31 -2.56 -47.67
N ILE A 191 -50.06 -2.99 -46.44
CA ILE A 191 -48.97 -2.50 -45.59
C ILE A 191 -48.14 -3.70 -45.14
N LEU A 192 -46.82 -3.62 -45.27
CA LEU A 192 -45.88 -4.61 -44.74
C LEU A 192 -45.42 -4.16 -43.35
N VAL A 193 -45.63 -5.02 -42.35
CA VAL A 193 -45.12 -4.81 -40.99
C VAL A 193 -43.89 -5.70 -40.80
N THR A 194 -42.73 -5.09 -40.56
CA THR A 194 -41.46 -5.79 -40.35
C THR A 194 -40.68 -5.17 -39.21
N SER A 195 -39.70 -5.91 -38.68
CA SER A 195 -38.86 -5.46 -37.58
C SER A 195 -37.44 -6.06 -37.72
N PRO A 196 -36.39 -5.35 -37.28
CA PRO A 196 -35.01 -5.81 -37.41
C PRO A 196 -34.69 -7.09 -36.61
N SER A 197 -35.40 -7.37 -35.51
CA SER A 197 -35.14 -8.52 -34.63
C SER A 197 -36.38 -9.36 -34.31
N PRO A 198 -36.22 -10.65 -33.93
CA PRO A 198 -37.30 -11.43 -33.33
C PRO A 198 -37.79 -10.84 -32.00
N GLY A 199 -39.10 -10.90 -31.73
CA GLY A 199 -39.66 -10.47 -30.43
C GLY A 199 -40.10 -9.01 -30.32
N GLU A 200 -39.81 -8.15 -31.29
CA GLU A 200 -40.13 -6.70 -31.26
C GLU A 200 -41.61 -6.36 -31.50
N GLY A 201 -42.53 -7.32 -31.38
CA GLY A 201 -43.96 -7.03 -31.42
C GLY A 201 -44.61 -6.94 -32.80
N LYS A 202 -43.91 -7.12 -33.92
CA LYS A 202 -44.48 -7.09 -35.30
C LYS A 202 -45.84 -7.80 -35.44
N SER A 203 -45.96 -9.06 -34.99
CA SER A 203 -47.21 -9.82 -35.06
C SER A 203 -48.31 -9.27 -34.16
N ILE A 204 -47.96 -8.74 -32.99
CA ILE A 204 -48.91 -8.13 -32.04
C ILE A 204 -49.43 -6.81 -32.62
N THR A 205 -48.55 -6.00 -33.20
CA THR A 205 -48.91 -4.76 -33.89
C THR A 205 -49.85 -5.04 -35.06
N THR A 206 -49.55 -6.03 -35.91
CA THR A 206 -50.44 -6.38 -37.04
C THR A 206 -51.82 -6.82 -36.56
N ALA A 207 -51.91 -7.57 -35.46
CA ALA A 207 -53.18 -8.05 -34.91
C ALA A 207 -54.05 -6.91 -34.33
N ASN A 208 -53.44 -5.93 -33.64
CA ASN A 208 -54.15 -4.81 -33.02
C ASN A 208 -54.44 -3.63 -33.98
N LEU A 209 -53.74 -3.56 -35.12
CA LEU A 209 -53.96 -2.49 -36.10
C LEU A 209 -55.22 -2.71 -36.96
N GLY A 210 -55.76 -3.93 -36.98
CA GLY A 210 -56.92 -4.37 -37.76
C GLY A 210 -58.25 -3.71 -37.43
#